data_AF-A0A1G9A269-F1
#
_entry.id   AF-A0A1G9A269-F1
#
_cell.length_a   1.000
_cell.length_b   1.000
_cell.length_c   1.000
_cell.angle_alpha   90.00
_cell.angle_beta   90.00
_cell.angle_gamma   90.00
#
_symmetry.space_group_name_H-M   'P 1'
#
loop_
_entity.id
_entity.type
_entity.pdbx_description
1 polymer ?
#
loop_
_entity_poly.entity_id
_entity_poly.type
_entity_poly.pdbx_seq_one_letter_code
_entity_poly.pdbx_strand_id
1 'polypeptide(L)'
;MNALNFLKITLLALLLQSYAVGVLAGVNIQHWTTAQGSDVYFVENHGLPMMDISVNFPAGSAYDTAQTSGLAGVTHHMMALVAGGLDEETLTNRFADIGAVLGSSFDADRASFRLRTLTSEQQGALDAFSLVLHRPDFPETVLKREQARIVAGLQEAETEPDSIAEKAFMQSLYGTHPYSLDEGGEIDTVPALAATQLRQFYQSHYTAKSAVIAMMGDLTLAQAKQIAEQLSAGLPQGPAVALVSAVAPLKTASLKKIAHPALQAHILLGQPGTRRGDPDFFPLYVGNYILGGGGFVSRLTEEVREKRGLAYSVYSYFMPMAALGPFQIGLQTKKAQAGEALELVKQTVQAFVDKGVTEQELQAAKDNLIGGFPLRIDSNSKILEYLSVIGFYRLPLDYLDSFNAEVAQVTVEQVNDAFRRRIHPERFATVIVGAE
;
A
#
# COMPACT_ATOMS: atom_id res chain seq x y z
N MET A 1 -59.47 -15.65 20.62
CA MET A 1 -58.79 -14.60 19.83
C MET A 1 -59.35 -14.68 18.41
N ASN A 2 -60.15 -13.70 17.96
CA ASN A 2 -60.89 -13.81 16.69
C ASN A 2 -59.93 -13.86 15.50
N ALA A 3 -60.26 -14.67 14.49
CA ALA A 3 -59.46 -14.86 13.27
C ALA A 3 -59.09 -13.53 12.57
N LEU A 4 -59.94 -12.52 12.73
CA LEU A 4 -59.71 -11.16 12.22
C LEU A 4 -58.53 -10.44 12.91
N ASN A 5 -58.29 -10.69 14.19
CA ASN A 5 -57.15 -10.13 14.92
C ASN A 5 -55.85 -10.86 14.57
N PHE A 6 -55.92 -12.17 14.30
CA PHE A 6 -54.75 -12.92 13.85
C PHE A 6 -54.28 -12.42 12.47
N LEU A 7 -55.21 -12.27 11.51
CA LEU A 7 -54.91 -11.77 10.16
C LEU A 7 -54.32 -10.35 10.16
N LYS A 8 -54.82 -9.46 11.04
CA LYS A 8 -54.27 -8.10 11.20
C LYS A 8 -52.84 -8.10 11.75
N ILE A 9 -52.54 -8.98 12.70
CA ILE A 9 -51.18 -9.11 13.26
C ILE A 9 -50.23 -9.70 12.21
N THR A 10 -50.68 -10.69 11.43
CA THR A 10 -49.87 -11.28 10.36
C THR A 10 -49.60 -10.29 9.22
N LEU A 11 -50.57 -9.47 8.82
CA LEU A 11 -50.36 -8.41 7.83
C LEU A 11 -49.42 -7.30 8.33
N LEU A 12 -49.51 -6.93 9.61
CA LEU A 12 -48.61 -5.92 10.20
C LEU A 12 -47.17 -6.45 10.29
N ALA A 13 -46.98 -7.74 10.60
CA ALA A 13 -45.67 -8.39 10.62
C ALA A 13 -45.05 -8.53 9.21
N LEU A 14 -45.86 -8.83 8.18
CA LEU A 14 -45.41 -8.84 6.78
C LEU A 14 -45.08 -7.44 6.26
N LEU A 15 -45.84 -6.41 6.65
CA LEU A 15 -45.53 -5.02 6.34
C LEU A 15 -44.23 -4.55 7.02
N LEU A 16 -43.99 -4.93 8.28
CA LEU A 16 -42.73 -4.63 8.97
C LEU A 16 -41.52 -5.38 8.38
N GLN A 17 -41.70 -6.58 7.85
CA GLN A 17 -40.63 -7.30 7.13
C GLN A 17 -40.30 -6.68 5.77
N SER A 18 -41.25 -6.02 5.10
CA SER A 18 -40.99 -5.29 3.84
C SER A 18 -40.32 -3.92 4.03
N TYR A 19 -40.11 -3.46 5.27
CA TYR A 19 -39.35 -2.25 5.60
C TYR A 19 -37.98 -2.52 6.23
N ALA A 20 -37.46 -3.74 6.12
CA ALA A 20 -36.03 -3.94 6.21
C ALA A 20 -35.39 -3.42 4.90
N VAL A 21 -35.42 -2.09 4.72
CA VAL A 21 -34.42 -1.44 3.88
C VAL A 21 -33.11 -1.84 4.53
N GLY A 22 -32.37 -2.74 3.88
CA GLY A 22 -30.99 -2.98 4.26
C GLY A 22 -30.34 -1.61 4.28
N VAL A 23 -30.10 -1.07 5.47
CA VAL A 23 -29.25 0.09 5.63
C VAL A 23 -27.91 -0.42 5.15
N LEU A 24 -27.60 -0.15 3.89
CA LEU A 24 -26.25 -0.20 3.38
C LEU A 24 -25.50 0.80 4.24
N ALA A 25 -24.90 0.30 5.32
CA ALA A 25 -23.89 0.98 6.11
C ALA A 25 -22.59 1.03 5.28
N GLY A 26 -22.72 1.39 4.01
CA GLY A 26 -21.63 1.57 3.07
C GLY A 26 -21.00 2.94 3.29
N VAL A 27 -19.75 3.04 2.89
CA VAL A 27 -19.01 4.31 2.99
C VAL A 27 -19.42 5.15 1.78
N ASN A 28 -20.25 6.18 1.98
CA ASN A 28 -20.67 7.05 0.87
C ASN A 28 -19.50 7.94 0.40
N ILE A 29 -18.75 7.46 -0.59
CA ILE A 29 -17.62 8.18 -1.18
C ILE A 29 -18.15 9.21 -2.18
N GLN A 30 -17.98 10.49 -1.85
CA GLN A 30 -18.24 11.61 -2.75
C GLN A 30 -16.99 11.90 -3.56
N HIS A 31 -17.14 12.13 -4.86
CA HIS A 31 -16.03 12.37 -5.78
C HIS A 31 -16.26 13.61 -6.67
N TRP A 32 -15.24 14.45 -6.79
CA TRP A 32 -15.20 15.57 -7.75
C TRP A 32 -13.76 15.91 -8.12
N THR A 33 -13.59 16.80 -9.09
CA THR A 33 -12.29 17.34 -9.49
C THR A 33 -12.27 18.84 -9.20
N THR A 34 -11.16 19.33 -8.65
CA THR A 34 -10.94 20.78 -8.39
C THR A 34 -10.71 21.57 -9.69
N ALA A 35 -10.73 22.91 -9.61
CA ALA A 35 -10.45 23.75 -10.77
C ALA A 35 -9.02 23.57 -11.35
N GLN A 36 -8.04 23.18 -10.51
CA GLN A 36 -6.66 22.91 -10.95
C GLN A 36 -6.43 21.46 -11.39
N GLY A 37 -7.43 20.60 -11.26
CA GLY A 37 -7.41 19.23 -11.80
C GLY A 37 -7.02 18.14 -10.80
N SER A 38 -6.94 18.43 -9.50
CA SER A 38 -6.81 17.38 -8.48
C SER A 38 -8.12 16.63 -8.32
N ASP A 39 -8.05 15.31 -8.29
CA ASP A 39 -9.19 14.45 -7.97
C ASP A 39 -9.40 14.40 -6.46
N VAL A 40 -10.66 14.43 -6.02
CA VAL A 40 -11.03 14.57 -4.62
C VAL A 40 -12.01 13.49 -4.21
N TYR A 41 -11.70 12.81 -3.11
CA TYR A 41 -12.50 11.73 -2.53
C TYR A 41 -12.84 12.09 -1.09
N PHE A 42 -14.13 12.10 -0.75
CA PHE A 42 -14.59 12.61 0.52
C PHE A 42 -15.65 11.72 1.17
N VAL A 43 -15.50 11.48 2.47
CA VAL A 43 -16.49 10.81 3.30
C VAL A 43 -16.85 11.70 4.48
N GLU A 44 -18.09 12.15 4.51
CA GLU A 44 -18.66 12.96 5.59
C GLU A 44 -18.94 12.08 6.82
N ASN A 45 -18.35 12.43 7.97
CA ASN A 45 -18.53 11.68 9.21
C ASN A 45 -18.43 12.58 10.45
N HIS A 46 -19.58 12.94 11.03
CA HIS A 46 -19.68 13.77 12.24
C HIS A 46 -19.56 12.98 13.57
N GLY A 47 -19.10 11.72 13.53
CA GLY A 47 -19.00 10.88 14.73
C GLY A 47 -17.97 11.36 15.75
N LEU A 48 -16.94 12.09 15.30
CA LEU A 48 -15.91 12.70 16.14
C LEU A 48 -15.59 14.10 15.59
N PRO A 49 -15.32 15.11 16.44
CA PRO A 49 -14.99 16.48 16.01
C PRO A 49 -13.55 16.58 15.49
N MET A 50 -13.23 15.76 14.49
CA MET A 50 -11.92 15.65 13.87
C MET A 50 -12.08 15.51 12.36
N MET A 51 -11.05 15.96 11.64
CA MET A 51 -10.89 15.70 10.22
C MET A 51 -9.53 15.08 9.91
N ASP A 52 -9.53 14.25 8.88
CA ASP A 52 -8.37 13.60 8.33
C ASP A 52 -8.28 13.97 6.84
N ILE A 53 -7.10 14.41 6.39
CA ILE A 53 -6.81 14.79 5.00
C ILE A 53 -5.57 14.03 4.58
N SER A 54 -5.55 13.53 3.34
CA SER A 54 -4.37 12.94 2.71
C SER A 54 -4.24 13.49 1.30
N VAL A 55 -3.08 14.04 0.96
CA VAL A 55 -2.75 14.47 -0.40
C VAL A 55 -1.67 13.55 -0.94
N ASN A 56 -1.98 12.87 -2.04
CA ASN A 56 -1.17 11.82 -2.63
C ASN A 56 -0.69 12.22 -4.02
N PHE A 57 0.54 11.89 -4.34
CA PHE A 57 1.20 12.26 -5.58
C PHE A 57 1.88 11.05 -6.22
N PRO A 58 1.88 10.93 -7.56
CA PRO A 58 2.73 9.98 -8.28
C PRO A 58 4.18 10.48 -8.26
N ALA A 59 4.82 10.27 -7.12
CA ALA A 59 6.12 10.82 -6.76
C ALA A 59 6.96 9.81 -5.94
N GLY A 60 6.67 8.51 -6.08
CA GLY A 60 7.41 7.42 -5.45
C GLY A 60 8.78 7.14 -6.09
N SER A 61 9.51 6.15 -5.56
CA SER A 61 10.86 5.81 -6.04
C SER A 61 10.92 5.30 -7.48
N ALA A 62 9.79 4.84 -8.05
CA ALA A 62 9.72 4.43 -9.45
C ALA A 62 9.93 5.59 -10.45
N TYR A 63 9.95 6.83 -9.96
CA TYR A 63 10.29 8.02 -10.75
C TYR A 63 11.78 8.37 -10.71
N ASP A 64 12.58 7.64 -9.94
CA ASP A 64 14.04 7.76 -9.96
C ASP A 64 14.66 7.04 -11.16
N THR A 65 15.92 7.39 -11.42
CA THR A 65 16.80 6.66 -12.33
C THR A 65 17.93 6.03 -11.53
N ALA A 66 18.67 5.09 -12.11
CA ALA A 66 19.85 4.54 -11.46
C ALA A 66 20.88 5.63 -11.06
N GLN A 67 20.95 6.74 -11.80
CA GLN A 67 21.86 7.85 -11.52
C GLN A 67 21.33 8.82 -10.45
N THR A 68 20.03 8.77 -10.16
CA THR A 68 19.35 9.69 -9.22
C THR A 68 18.60 8.93 -8.15
N SER A 69 18.97 7.67 -7.87
CA SER A 69 18.30 6.83 -6.88
C SER A 69 18.26 7.54 -5.53
N GLY A 70 17.07 7.65 -4.93
CA GLY A 70 16.80 8.40 -3.71
C GLY A 70 16.32 9.83 -3.93
N LEU A 71 16.29 10.36 -5.16
CA LEU A 71 15.82 11.72 -5.42
C LEU A 71 14.36 11.91 -4.98
N ALA A 72 13.48 10.97 -5.32
CA ALA A 72 12.08 11.00 -4.91
C ALA A 72 11.90 10.96 -3.39
N GLY A 73 12.56 9.99 -2.72
CA GLY A 73 12.47 9.80 -1.27
C GLY A 73 13.08 10.95 -0.48
N VAL A 74 14.26 11.44 -0.88
CA VAL A 74 14.92 12.59 -0.24
C VAL A 74 14.09 13.86 -0.45
N THR A 75 13.48 14.05 -1.63
CA THR A 75 12.55 15.16 -1.85
C THR A 75 11.39 15.10 -0.87
N HIS A 76 10.72 13.96 -0.77
CA HIS A 76 9.60 13.78 0.15
C HIS A 76 10.00 14.05 1.60
N HIS A 77 11.11 13.46 2.06
CA HIS A 77 11.62 13.62 3.42
C HIS A 77 11.87 15.10 3.75
N MET A 78 12.58 15.80 2.86
CA MET A 78 12.94 17.21 3.06
C MET A 78 11.75 18.16 3.09
N MET A 79 10.66 17.86 2.36
CA MET A 79 9.44 18.67 2.38
C MET A 79 8.81 18.74 3.78
N ALA A 80 8.87 17.64 4.56
CA ALA A 80 8.31 17.59 5.91
C ALA A 80 9.17 18.30 6.96
N LEU A 81 10.45 18.57 6.66
CA LEU A 81 11.41 19.11 7.62
C LEU A 81 11.45 20.64 7.64
N VAL A 82 11.49 21.29 6.47
CA VAL A 82 11.66 22.76 6.38
C VAL A 82 10.79 23.31 5.27
N ALA A 83 9.84 24.17 5.65
CA ALA A 83 8.88 24.72 4.72
C ALA A 83 8.43 26.13 5.13
N GLY A 84 8.17 26.98 4.14
CA GLY A 84 7.61 28.31 4.35
C GLY A 84 8.53 29.28 5.09
N GLY A 85 9.84 29.04 5.11
CA GLY A 85 10.83 29.78 5.88
C GLY A 85 10.88 29.42 7.37
N LEU A 86 10.17 28.36 7.78
CA LEU A 86 10.19 27.84 9.15
C LEU A 86 11.20 26.70 9.25
N ASP A 87 11.99 26.71 10.32
CA ASP A 87 12.81 25.56 10.67
C ASP A 87 11.97 24.38 11.19
N GLU A 88 12.63 23.22 11.30
CA GLU A 88 12.03 21.94 11.67
C GLU A 88 11.31 21.98 13.02
N GLU A 89 11.92 22.61 14.02
CA GLU A 89 11.34 22.75 15.35
C GLU A 89 10.09 23.63 15.32
N THR A 90 10.17 24.80 14.67
CA THR A 90 9.03 25.73 14.57
C THR A 90 7.88 25.13 13.78
N LEU A 91 8.17 24.44 12.67
CA LEU A 91 7.15 23.76 11.87
C LEU A 91 6.47 22.63 12.65
N THR A 92 7.24 21.81 13.37
CA THR A 92 6.71 20.73 14.21
C THR A 92 5.84 21.29 15.34
N ASN A 93 6.31 22.33 16.03
CA ASN A 93 5.58 22.98 17.11
C ASN A 93 4.25 23.60 16.63
N ARG A 94 4.19 24.12 15.40
CA ARG A 94 2.92 24.62 14.83
C ARG A 94 1.83 23.56 14.75
N PHE A 95 2.17 22.30 14.50
CA PHE A 95 1.20 21.20 14.55
C PHE A 95 0.90 20.80 16.00
N ALA A 96 1.94 20.66 16.83
CA ALA A 96 1.80 20.22 18.21
C ALA A 96 0.96 21.17 19.08
N ASP A 97 1.13 22.49 18.92
CA ASP A 97 0.44 23.52 19.71
C ASP A 97 -1.08 23.49 19.55
N ILE A 98 -1.57 22.97 18.42
CA ILE A 98 -3.00 22.83 18.09
C ILE A 98 -3.46 21.36 18.09
N GLY A 99 -2.61 20.44 18.57
CA GLY A 99 -2.92 19.01 18.61
C GLY A 99 -3.12 18.38 17.23
N ALA A 100 -2.60 18.99 16.16
CA ALA A 100 -2.60 18.43 14.82
C ALA A 100 -1.44 17.45 14.65
N VAL A 101 -1.65 16.43 13.82
CA VAL A 101 -0.65 15.40 13.51
C VAL A 101 -0.37 15.44 12.02
N LEU A 102 0.87 15.79 11.67
CA LEU A 102 1.42 15.60 10.33
C LEU A 102 1.95 14.16 10.22
N GLY A 103 1.52 13.46 9.19
CA GLY A 103 2.09 12.18 8.79
C GLY A 103 2.54 12.21 7.33
N SER A 104 3.37 11.26 6.97
CA SER A 104 3.81 11.04 5.58
C SER A 104 3.86 9.56 5.25
N SER A 105 3.81 9.23 3.97
CA SER A 105 4.11 7.88 3.49
C SER A 105 4.68 7.94 2.08
N PHE A 106 5.70 7.12 1.87
CA PHE A 106 6.43 6.99 0.63
C PHE A 106 6.46 5.51 0.27
N ASP A 107 6.29 5.21 -1.01
CA ASP A 107 6.47 3.87 -1.58
C ASP A 107 6.97 3.99 -3.03
N ALA A 108 7.10 2.88 -3.73
CA ALA A 108 7.53 2.85 -5.13
C ALA A 108 6.66 3.71 -6.07
N ASP A 109 5.34 3.78 -5.90
CA ASP A 109 4.45 4.55 -6.77
C ASP A 109 4.18 5.97 -6.24
N ARG A 110 4.07 6.12 -4.91
CA ARG A 110 3.35 7.22 -4.28
C ARG A 110 4.17 7.92 -3.21
N ALA A 111 4.00 9.24 -3.13
CA ALA A 111 4.37 10.03 -1.97
C ALA A 111 3.10 10.71 -1.43
N SER A 112 2.97 10.81 -0.11
CA SER A 112 1.77 11.39 0.49
C SER A 112 2.06 12.11 1.80
N PHE A 113 1.30 13.17 2.04
CA PHE A 113 1.24 13.82 3.34
C PHE A 113 -0.17 13.69 3.89
N ARG A 114 -0.27 13.46 5.19
CA ARG A 114 -1.52 13.31 5.92
C ARG A 114 -1.60 14.33 7.03
N LEU A 115 -2.78 14.88 7.24
CA LEU A 115 -3.11 15.77 8.33
C LEU A 115 -4.27 15.18 9.11
N ARG A 116 -4.10 15.02 10.42
CA ARG A 116 -5.22 14.84 11.36
C ARG A 116 -5.30 16.04 12.28
N THR A 117 -6.51 16.55 12.51
CA THR A 117 -6.70 17.67 13.44
C THR A 117 -8.14 17.70 13.98
N LEU A 118 -8.35 18.45 15.05
CA LEU A 118 -9.67 18.79 15.58
C LEU A 118 -10.37 19.76 14.62
N THR A 119 -11.68 19.63 14.44
CA THR A 119 -12.45 20.56 13.58
C THR A 119 -12.32 22.02 14.07
N SER A 120 -12.16 22.24 15.37
CA SER A 120 -11.96 23.58 15.95
C SER A 120 -10.64 24.25 15.55
N GLU A 121 -9.61 23.46 15.24
CA GLU A 121 -8.27 23.94 14.91
C GLU A 121 -8.00 23.88 13.39
N GLN A 122 -9.04 23.62 12.59
CA GLN A 122 -8.97 23.38 11.16
C GLN A 122 -8.10 24.42 10.41
N GLN A 123 -8.33 25.71 10.67
CA GLN A 123 -7.63 26.76 9.92
C GLN A 123 -6.12 26.73 10.18
N GLY A 124 -5.71 26.70 11.45
CA GLY A 124 -4.29 26.68 11.81
C GLY A 124 -3.58 25.43 11.30
N ALA A 125 -4.27 24.29 11.34
CA ALA A 125 -3.75 23.02 10.85
C ALA A 125 -3.59 23.01 9.32
N LEU A 126 -4.58 23.54 8.58
CA LEU A 126 -4.52 23.69 7.13
C LEU A 126 -3.45 24.69 6.70
N ASP A 127 -3.26 25.77 7.43
CA ASP A 127 -2.22 26.75 7.15
C ASP A 127 -0.83 26.10 7.27
N ALA A 128 -0.57 25.38 8.37
CA ALA A 128 0.69 24.66 8.56
C ALA A 128 0.90 23.56 7.52
N PHE A 129 -0.15 22.78 7.21
CA PHE A 129 -0.10 21.73 6.19
C PHE A 129 0.15 22.27 4.78
N SER A 130 -0.42 23.44 4.46
CA SER A 130 -0.18 24.12 3.19
C SER A 130 1.27 24.56 3.05
N LEU A 131 1.98 24.92 4.12
CA LEU A 131 3.42 25.23 4.05
C LEU A 131 4.20 24.03 3.52
N VAL A 132 3.98 22.85 4.11
CA VAL A 132 4.63 21.58 3.73
C VAL A 132 4.37 21.25 2.25
N LEU A 133 3.10 21.37 1.82
CA LEU A 133 2.69 20.98 0.48
C LEU A 133 3.08 21.99 -0.60
N HIS A 134 3.06 23.28 -0.30
CA HIS A 134 3.17 24.35 -1.31
C HIS A 134 4.54 25.02 -1.32
N ARG A 135 5.25 25.02 -0.19
CA ARG A 135 6.47 25.83 0.00
C ARG A 135 7.61 25.07 0.70
N PRO A 136 8.03 23.88 0.24
CA PRO A 136 9.23 23.24 0.77
C PRO A 136 10.51 24.01 0.36
N ASP A 137 11.42 24.22 1.31
CA ASP A 137 12.55 25.15 1.11
C ASP A 137 13.84 24.48 0.61
N PHE A 138 14.04 23.20 0.95
CA PHE A 138 15.25 22.41 0.62
C PHE A 138 16.58 23.13 0.93
N PRO A 139 16.83 23.56 2.18
CA PRO A 139 18.08 24.25 2.52
C PRO A 139 19.28 23.28 2.47
N GLU A 140 20.35 23.72 1.80
CA GLU A 140 21.57 22.92 1.56
C GLU A 140 22.21 22.37 2.85
N THR A 141 22.14 23.12 3.96
CA THR A 141 22.69 22.70 5.25
C THR A 141 21.93 21.51 5.84
N VAL A 142 20.59 21.53 5.74
CA VAL A 142 19.75 20.41 6.21
C VAL A 142 19.86 19.24 5.24
N LEU A 143 19.89 19.48 3.93
CA LEU A 143 20.07 18.42 2.94
C LEU A 143 21.34 17.61 3.20
N LYS A 144 22.48 18.28 3.43
CA LYS A 144 23.75 17.60 3.74
C LYS A 144 23.67 16.78 5.04
N ARG A 145 22.99 17.30 6.06
CA ARG A 145 22.77 16.60 7.34
C ARG A 145 21.94 15.34 7.11
N GLU A 146 20.84 15.45 6.37
CA GLU A 146 19.94 14.33 6.11
C GLU A 146 20.55 13.29 5.16
N GLN A 147 21.31 13.71 4.14
CA GLN A 147 22.08 12.78 3.30
C GLN A 147 23.01 11.91 4.13
N ALA A 148 23.74 12.50 5.08
CA ALA A 148 24.62 11.74 5.97
C ALA A 148 23.83 10.74 6.84
N ARG A 149 22.65 11.12 7.34
CA ARG A 149 21.77 10.23 8.12
C ARG A 149 21.21 9.09 7.28
N ILE A 150 20.74 9.39 6.07
CA ILE A 150 20.21 8.40 5.14
C ILE A 150 21.31 7.41 4.74
N VAL A 151 22.50 7.89 4.40
CA VAL A 151 23.64 7.01 4.08
C VAL A 151 24.02 6.11 5.25
N ALA A 152 24.01 6.62 6.48
CA ALA A 152 24.26 5.79 7.66
C ALA A 152 23.21 4.69 7.82
N GLY A 153 21.93 5.00 7.59
CA GLY A 153 20.84 4.02 7.60
C GLY A 153 20.96 2.99 6.47
N LEU A 154 21.35 3.40 5.26
CA LEU A 154 21.61 2.49 4.15
C LEU A 154 22.80 1.56 4.45
N GLN A 155 23.86 2.08 5.07
CA GLN A 155 25.00 1.27 5.51
C GLN A 155 24.63 0.27 6.60
N GLU A 156 23.76 0.66 7.54
CA GLU A 156 23.21 -0.25 8.54
C GLU A 156 22.37 -1.35 7.88
N ALA A 157 21.49 -0.99 6.95
CA ALA A 157 20.66 -1.94 6.20
C ALA A 157 21.52 -2.93 5.37
N GLU A 158 22.68 -2.52 4.85
CA GLU A 158 23.63 -3.42 4.18
C GLU A 158 24.27 -4.48 5.10
N THR A 159 24.06 -4.40 6.41
CA THR A 159 24.45 -5.42 7.39
C THR A 159 23.29 -6.31 7.86
N GLU A 160 22.05 -5.98 7.46
CA GLU A 160 20.87 -6.72 7.87
C GLU A 160 20.46 -7.75 6.81
N PRO A 161 20.33 -9.04 7.17
CA PRO A 161 20.07 -10.08 6.18
C PRO A 161 18.73 -9.95 5.46
N ASP A 162 17.70 -9.41 6.14
CA ASP A 162 16.38 -9.15 5.55
C ASP A 162 16.46 -8.04 4.50
N SER A 163 17.11 -6.92 4.82
CA SER A 163 17.29 -5.77 3.93
C SER A 163 18.13 -6.15 2.69
N ILE A 164 19.22 -6.91 2.88
CA ILE A 164 20.02 -7.47 1.78
C ILE A 164 19.17 -8.40 0.90
N ALA A 165 18.32 -9.24 1.50
CA ALA A 165 17.48 -10.19 0.77
C ALA A 165 16.46 -9.46 -0.09
N GLU A 166 15.75 -8.48 0.48
CA GLU A 166 14.71 -7.70 -0.19
C GLU A 166 15.29 -6.89 -1.36
N LYS A 167 16.39 -6.16 -1.14
CA LYS A 167 17.08 -5.41 -2.21
C LYS A 167 17.51 -6.32 -3.35
N ALA A 168 18.13 -7.46 -3.04
CA ALA A 168 18.54 -8.43 -4.05
C ALA A 168 17.35 -9.11 -4.75
N PHE A 169 16.23 -9.28 -4.05
CA PHE A 169 15.00 -9.88 -4.58
C PHE A 169 14.32 -8.93 -5.56
N MET A 170 14.11 -7.68 -5.18
CA MET A 170 13.53 -6.64 -6.04
C MET A 170 14.38 -6.43 -7.31
N GLN A 171 15.71 -6.40 -7.19
CA GLN A 171 16.61 -6.39 -8.36
C GLN A 171 16.42 -7.62 -9.26
N SER A 172 16.22 -8.80 -8.68
CA SER A 172 16.02 -10.04 -9.44
C SER A 172 14.65 -10.10 -10.13
N LEU A 173 13.64 -9.42 -9.59
CA LEU A 173 12.30 -9.32 -10.17
C LEU A 173 12.23 -8.31 -11.31
N TYR A 174 12.83 -7.14 -11.13
CA TYR A 174 12.59 -5.97 -11.99
C TYR A 174 13.77 -5.59 -12.88
N GLY A 175 14.97 -6.10 -12.60
CA GLY A 175 16.16 -5.83 -13.42
C GLY A 175 16.50 -4.35 -13.47
N THR A 176 16.30 -3.71 -14.61
CA THR A 176 16.53 -2.26 -14.81
C THR A 176 15.26 -1.42 -14.71
N HIS A 177 14.10 -2.04 -14.47
CA HIS A 177 12.84 -1.31 -14.27
C HIS A 177 12.89 -0.56 -12.92
N PRO A 178 12.37 0.69 -12.81
CA PRO A 178 12.53 1.51 -11.61
C PRO A 178 12.09 0.88 -10.28
N TYR A 179 11.11 -0.03 -10.29
CA TYR A 179 10.74 -0.85 -9.11
C TYR A 179 11.89 -1.72 -8.54
N SER A 180 13.02 -1.86 -9.24
CA SER A 180 14.22 -2.50 -8.68
C SER A 180 15.00 -1.62 -7.71
N LEU A 181 14.78 -0.31 -7.75
CA LEU A 181 15.52 0.67 -6.96
C LEU A 181 15.01 0.70 -5.53
N ASP A 182 15.92 0.90 -4.59
CA ASP A 182 15.60 1.07 -3.18
C ASP A 182 14.88 2.42 -2.95
N GLU A 183 13.82 2.40 -2.14
CA GLU A 183 13.06 3.60 -1.78
C GLU A 183 13.91 4.63 -1.03
N GLY A 184 14.90 4.18 -0.25
CA GLY A 184 15.86 5.03 0.46
C GLY A 184 16.99 5.58 -0.42
N GLY A 185 17.10 5.11 -1.66
CA GLY A 185 18.20 5.43 -2.57
C GLY A 185 19.44 4.54 -2.38
N GLU A 186 20.57 4.98 -2.94
CA GLU A 186 21.84 4.23 -2.88
C GLU A 186 22.93 5.05 -2.20
N ILE A 187 23.86 4.37 -1.52
CA ILE A 187 25.00 4.99 -0.81
C ILE A 187 25.80 5.91 -1.75
N ASP A 188 25.92 5.52 -3.03
CA ASP A 188 26.70 6.26 -4.02
C ASP A 188 25.92 7.43 -4.66
N THR A 189 24.58 7.40 -4.67
CA THR A 189 23.75 8.42 -5.34
C THR A 189 23.27 9.49 -4.38
N VAL A 190 22.84 9.12 -3.17
CA VAL A 190 22.27 10.04 -2.18
C VAL A 190 23.19 11.22 -1.87
N PRO A 191 24.52 11.05 -1.63
CA PRO A 191 25.43 12.17 -1.36
C PRO A 191 25.56 13.18 -2.50
N ALA A 192 25.28 12.76 -3.74
CA ALA A 192 25.44 13.59 -4.93
C ALA A 192 24.19 14.43 -5.26
N LEU A 193 23.07 14.17 -4.60
CA LEU A 193 21.82 14.92 -4.83
C LEU A 193 21.96 16.38 -4.39
N ALA A 194 21.51 17.30 -5.26
CA ALA A 194 21.53 18.73 -5.01
C ALA A 194 20.12 19.29 -4.75
N ALA A 195 20.00 20.35 -3.94
CA ALA A 195 18.70 20.95 -3.66
C ALA A 195 17.97 21.47 -4.91
N THR A 196 18.71 21.80 -5.97
CA THR A 196 18.12 22.16 -7.28
C THR A 196 17.40 20.98 -7.93
N GLN A 197 17.92 19.75 -7.80
CA GLN A 197 17.26 18.53 -8.30
C GLN A 197 15.99 18.23 -7.49
N LEU A 198 16.04 18.37 -6.16
CA LEU A 198 14.84 18.22 -5.31
C LEU A 198 13.75 19.21 -5.70
N ARG A 199 14.11 20.49 -5.92
CA ARG A 199 13.15 21.51 -6.39
C ARG A 199 12.55 21.18 -7.75
N GLN A 200 13.37 20.68 -8.68
CA GLN A 200 12.89 20.25 -10.00
C GLN A 200 11.93 19.06 -9.88
N PHE A 201 12.28 18.05 -9.09
CA PHE A 201 11.42 16.89 -8.83
C PHE A 201 10.10 17.31 -8.18
N TYR A 202 10.15 18.20 -7.18
CA TYR A 202 8.96 18.78 -6.56
C TYR A 202 8.05 19.44 -7.60
N GLN A 203 8.60 20.31 -8.44
CA GLN A 203 7.84 21.02 -9.48
C GLN A 203 7.22 20.09 -10.53
N SER A 204 7.85 18.96 -10.85
CA SER A 204 7.37 18.03 -11.88
C SER A 204 6.44 16.95 -11.36
N HIS A 205 6.56 16.51 -10.10
CA HIS A 205 5.84 15.36 -9.57
C HIS A 205 4.75 15.69 -8.54
N TYR A 206 4.83 16.84 -7.87
CA TYR A 206 3.82 17.27 -6.89
C TYR A 206 2.75 18.17 -7.53
N THR A 207 2.36 17.88 -8.77
CA THR A 207 1.47 18.76 -9.54
C THR A 207 -0.01 18.59 -9.17
N ALA A 208 -0.77 19.69 -9.22
CA ALA A 208 -2.21 19.68 -8.91
C ALA A 208 -2.98 18.64 -9.77
N LYS A 209 -2.71 18.56 -11.06
CA LYS A 209 -3.37 17.62 -12.00
C LYS A 209 -3.10 16.14 -11.73
N SER A 210 -2.13 15.83 -10.88
CA SER A 210 -1.77 14.45 -10.52
C SER A 210 -2.09 14.14 -9.06
N ALA A 211 -2.48 15.15 -8.29
CA ALA A 211 -2.75 15.01 -6.89
C ALA A 211 -4.13 14.37 -6.66
N VAL A 212 -4.17 13.43 -5.71
CA VAL A 212 -5.40 12.87 -5.17
C VAL A 212 -5.56 13.37 -3.74
N ILE A 213 -6.63 14.12 -3.50
CA ILE A 213 -6.99 14.67 -2.19
C ILE A 213 -8.07 13.77 -1.60
N ALA A 214 -7.71 12.96 -0.62
CA ALA A 214 -8.64 12.19 0.19
C ALA A 214 -8.96 12.95 1.47
N MET A 215 -10.22 13.00 1.86
CA MET A 215 -10.67 13.66 3.09
C MET A 215 -11.74 12.83 3.77
N MET A 216 -11.77 12.86 5.10
CA MET A 216 -12.92 12.40 5.85
C MET A 216 -13.01 13.02 7.24
N GLY A 217 -14.21 12.96 7.82
CA GLY A 217 -14.45 13.42 9.19
C GLY A 217 -15.53 14.49 9.26
N ASP A 218 -15.49 15.28 10.32
CA ASP A 218 -16.50 16.27 10.68
C ASP A 218 -16.39 17.53 9.82
N LEU A 219 -16.78 17.36 8.55
CA LEU A 219 -16.82 18.39 7.52
C LEU A 219 -18.12 18.24 6.74
N THR A 220 -18.73 19.34 6.34
CA THR A 220 -19.77 19.33 5.29
C THR A 220 -19.10 19.22 3.92
N LEU A 221 -19.83 18.73 2.91
CA LEU A 221 -19.37 18.77 1.51
C LEU A 221 -18.89 20.17 1.07
N ALA A 222 -19.55 21.24 1.51
CA ALA A 222 -19.17 22.60 1.17
C ALA A 222 -17.79 22.97 1.74
N GLN A 223 -17.52 22.63 3.00
CA GLN A 223 -16.21 22.81 3.62
C GLN A 223 -15.15 21.97 2.93
N ALA A 224 -15.42 20.69 2.65
CA ALA A 224 -14.50 19.80 1.96
C ALA A 224 -14.11 20.35 0.57
N LYS A 225 -15.08 20.86 -0.20
CA LYS A 225 -14.82 21.52 -1.49
C LYS A 225 -13.90 22.73 -1.34
N GLN A 226 -14.15 23.61 -0.37
CA GLN A 226 -13.32 24.78 -0.14
C GLN A 226 -11.87 24.39 0.23
N ILE A 227 -11.70 23.40 1.12
CA ILE A 227 -10.39 22.89 1.52
C ILE A 227 -9.66 22.30 0.31
N ALA A 228 -10.33 21.47 -0.48
CA ALA A 228 -9.72 20.85 -1.66
C ALA A 228 -9.26 21.90 -2.70
N GLU A 229 -10.07 22.92 -2.97
CA GLU A 229 -9.68 24.02 -3.87
C GLU A 229 -8.48 24.79 -3.31
N GLN A 230 -8.47 25.10 -2.01
CA GLN A 230 -7.33 25.77 -1.37
C GLN A 230 -6.03 24.95 -1.48
N LEU A 231 -6.10 23.65 -1.17
CA LEU A 231 -4.94 22.76 -1.25
C LEU A 231 -4.47 22.60 -2.70
N SER A 232 -5.39 22.41 -3.65
CA SER A 232 -5.05 22.21 -5.06
C SER A 232 -4.46 23.47 -5.71
N ALA A 233 -4.98 24.65 -5.38
CA ALA A 233 -4.53 25.92 -5.94
C ALA A 233 -3.08 26.27 -5.60
N GLY A 234 -2.58 25.85 -4.44
CA GLY A 234 -1.20 26.13 -4.02
C GLY A 234 -0.16 25.13 -4.52
N LEU A 235 -0.58 24.01 -5.13
CA LEU A 235 0.34 23.01 -5.69
C LEU A 235 0.98 23.51 -7.00
N PRO A 236 2.18 23.00 -7.34
CA PRO A 236 2.77 23.17 -8.67
C PRO A 236 1.76 22.93 -9.79
N GLN A 237 1.70 23.87 -10.73
CA GLN A 237 0.88 23.75 -11.93
C GLN A 237 1.71 23.18 -13.06
N GLY A 238 1.18 22.16 -13.74
CA GLY A 238 1.92 21.43 -14.77
C GLY A 238 1.04 20.38 -15.46
N PRO A 239 1.62 19.62 -16.40
CA PRO A 239 0.96 18.42 -16.92
C PRO A 239 0.77 17.38 -15.82
N ALA A 240 -0.12 16.41 -16.08
CA ALA A 240 -0.20 15.22 -15.26
C ALA A 240 1.11 14.41 -15.39
N VAL A 241 1.55 13.81 -14.30
CA VAL A 241 2.74 12.95 -14.26
C VAL A 241 2.48 11.70 -15.09
N ALA A 242 3.51 11.25 -15.81
CA ALA A 242 3.43 10.03 -16.59
C ALA A 242 3.27 8.81 -15.68
N LEU A 243 2.56 7.79 -16.18
CA LEU A 243 2.43 6.52 -15.48
C LEU A 243 3.76 5.76 -15.48
N VAL A 244 4.00 4.99 -14.42
CA VAL A 244 5.12 4.04 -14.35
C VAL A 244 5.01 3.05 -15.52
N SER A 245 6.16 2.70 -16.11
CA SER A 245 6.21 1.81 -17.26
C SER A 245 5.73 0.39 -16.92
N ALA A 246 5.33 -0.37 -17.94
CA ALA A 246 4.87 -1.73 -17.73
C ALA A 246 6.04 -2.65 -17.39
N VAL A 247 5.82 -3.55 -16.43
CA VAL A 247 6.77 -4.60 -16.04
C VAL A 247 6.61 -5.82 -16.94
N ALA A 248 7.74 -6.38 -17.39
CA ALA A 248 7.76 -7.63 -18.13
C ALA A 248 7.78 -8.84 -17.17
N PRO A 249 7.05 -9.93 -17.46
CA PRO A 249 7.15 -11.17 -16.69
C PRO A 249 8.55 -11.80 -16.79
N LEU A 250 8.95 -12.53 -15.74
CA LEU A 250 10.16 -13.36 -15.77
C LEU A 250 10.01 -14.51 -16.77
N LYS A 251 11.09 -14.76 -17.52
CA LYS A 251 11.14 -15.83 -18.54
C LYS A 251 11.85 -17.09 -18.04
N THR A 252 12.73 -16.96 -17.06
CA THR A 252 13.58 -18.03 -16.53
C THR A 252 13.74 -17.86 -15.03
N ALA A 253 13.82 -18.96 -14.29
CA ALA A 253 14.17 -18.90 -12.87
C ALA A 253 15.59 -18.35 -12.66
N SER A 254 15.79 -17.74 -11.49
CA SER A 254 17.11 -17.32 -11.02
C SER A 254 17.29 -17.71 -9.55
N LEU A 255 18.53 -17.99 -9.16
CA LEU A 255 18.90 -18.27 -7.78
C LEU A 255 20.13 -17.46 -7.42
N LYS A 256 19.99 -16.53 -6.48
CA LYS A 256 21.09 -15.74 -5.91
C LYS A 256 21.30 -16.15 -4.46
N LYS A 257 22.51 -16.58 -4.14
CA LYS A 257 22.94 -16.89 -2.76
C LYS A 257 23.92 -15.81 -2.31
N ILE A 258 23.69 -15.24 -1.16
CA ILE A 258 24.51 -14.17 -0.57
C ILE A 258 25.01 -14.67 0.78
N ALA A 259 26.33 -14.70 0.95
CA ALA A 259 26.95 -15.08 2.22
C ALA A 259 26.65 -14.00 3.28
N HIS A 260 26.31 -14.44 4.50
CA HIS A 260 26.02 -13.52 5.61
C HIS A 260 26.27 -14.22 6.96
N PRO A 261 26.82 -13.52 7.98
CA PRO A 261 27.12 -14.11 9.29
C PRO A 261 25.88 -14.42 10.14
N ALA A 262 24.68 -14.01 9.73
CA ALA A 262 23.43 -14.31 10.45
C ALA A 262 23.25 -15.80 10.72
N LEU A 263 22.66 -16.18 11.86
CA LEU A 263 22.48 -17.58 12.25
C LEU A 263 21.41 -18.31 11.43
N GLN A 264 20.50 -17.56 10.82
CA GLN A 264 19.42 -18.06 9.98
C GLN A 264 19.67 -17.70 8.52
N ALA A 265 19.13 -18.52 7.63
CA ALA A 265 19.02 -18.22 6.22
C ALA A 265 17.67 -17.52 5.97
N HIS A 266 17.73 -16.41 5.24
CA HIS A 266 16.58 -15.60 4.83
C HIS A 266 16.30 -15.90 3.37
N ILE A 267 15.10 -16.37 3.07
CA ILE A 267 14.74 -16.87 1.74
C ILE A 267 13.55 -16.06 1.23
N LEU A 268 13.74 -15.44 0.08
CA LEU A 268 12.69 -14.79 -0.70
C LEU A 268 12.59 -15.43 -2.07
N LEU A 269 11.38 -15.70 -2.54
CA LEU A 269 11.14 -16.21 -3.87
C LEU A 269 9.82 -15.72 -4.43
N GLY A 270 9.74 -15.59 -5.76
CA GLY A 270 8.53 -15.11 -6.41
C GLY A 270 8.75 -14.57 -7.81
N GLN A 271 7.81 -13.75 -8.27
CA GLN A 271 7.77 -13.17 -9.61
C GLN A 271 7.00 -11.84 -9.58
N PRO A 272 7.09 -10.99 -10.63
CA PRO A 272 6.06 -10.00 -10.87
C PRO A 272 4.68 -10.68 -10.91
N GLY A 273 3.77 -10.18 -10.08
CA GLY A 273 2.48 -10.77 -9.78
C GLY A 273 1.34 -10.04 -10.48
N THR A 274 0.73 -9.09 -9.77
CA THR A 274 -0.48 -8.38 -10.21
C THR A 274 -0.36 -6.87 -9.99
N ARG A 275 -1.27 -6.10 -10.57
CA ARG A 275 -1.36 -4.64 -10.42
C ARG A 275 -2.70 -4.23 -9.82
N ARG A 276 -2.81 -2.99 -9.36
CA ARG A 276 -4.08 -2.44 -8.91
C ARG A 276 -5.08 -2.36 -10.07
N GLY A 277 -6.32 -2.73 -9.80
CA GLY A 277 -7.40 -2.82 -10.80
C GLY A 277 -7.29 -4.03 -11.74
N ASP A 278 -6.48 -5.04 -11.43
CA ASP A 278 -6.45 -6.28 -12.21
C ASP A 278 -7.78 -7.06 -12.05
N PRO A 279 -8.40 -7.55 -13.15
CA PRO A 279 -9.65 -8.31 -13.09
C PRO A 279 -9.51 -9.65 -12.34
N ASP A 280 -8.31 -10.24 -12.27
CA ASP A 280 -8.04 -11.46 -11.50
C ASP A 280 -7.74 -11.14 -10.01
N PHE A 281 -7.90 -9.89 -9.53
CA PHE A 281 -7.53 -9.49 -8.16
C PHE A 281 -8.18 -10.36 -7.08
N PHE A 282 -9.50 -10.53 -7.09
CA PHE A 282 -10.19 -11.27 -6.03
C PHE A 282 -9.87 -12.78 -6.04
N PRO A 283 -9.86 -13.48 -7.19
CA PRO A 283 -9.36 -14.86 -7.24
C PRO A 283 -7.93 -15.03 -6.72
N LEU A 284 -7.01 -14.13 -7.08
CA LEU A 284 -5.62 -14.17 -6.60
C LEU A 284 -5.53 -13.85 -5.11
N TYR A 285 -6.30 -12.88 -4.61
CA TYR A 285 -6.32 -12.47 -3.22
C TYR A 285 -6.85 -13.58 -2.30
N VAL A 286 -8.00 -14.18 -2.66
CA VAL A 286 -8.60 -15.29 -1.91
C VAL A 286 -7.71 -16.54 -1.99
N GLY A 287 -7.19 -16.88 -3.18
CA GLY A 287 -6.28 -18.00 -3.32
C GLY A 287 -4.98 -17.83 -2.53
N ASN A 288 -4.44 -16.60 -2.47
CA ASN A 288 -3.25 -16.32 -1.67
C ASN A 288 -3.48 -16.50 -0.17
N TYR A 289 -4.68 -16.17 0.34
CA TYR A 289 -5.03 -16.45 1.74
C TYR A 289 -4.85 -17.93 2.06
N ILE A 290 -5.32 -18.82 1.17
CA ILE A 290 -5.19 -20.28 1.32
C ILE A 290 -3.73 -20.72 1.19
N LEU A 291 -2.99 -20.16 0.22
CA LEU A 291 -1.60 -20.55 -0.02
C LEU A 291 -0.68 -20.19 1.16
N GLY A 292 -0.65 -18.93 1.57
CA GLY A 292 0.33 -18.42 2.54
C GLY A 292 -0.07 -17.14 3.28
N GLY A 293 -1.23 -16.55 2.98
CA GLY A 293 -1.69 -15.31 3.60
C GLY A 293 -2.51 -15.51 4.88
N GLY A 294 -3.08 -16.69 5.09
CA GLY A 294 -3.96 -17.01 6.24
C GLY A 294 -3.24 -17.33 7.55
N GLY A 295 -1.91 -17.23 7.60
CA GLY A 295 -1.13 -17.63 8.77
C GLY A 295 -1.25 -19.13 9.02
N PHE A 296 -1.66 -19.54 10.23
CA PHE A 296 -1.73 -20.94 10.64
C PHE A 296 -2.62 -21.84 9.76
N VAL A 297 -3.65 -21.28 9.14
CA VAL A 297 -4.57 -22.06 8.28
C VAL A 297 -4.09 -22.17 6.82
N SER A 298 -2.95 -21.56 6.49
CA SER A 298 -2.40 -21.58 5.13
C SER A 298 -1.57 -22.83 4.85
N ARG A 299 -1.59 -23.31 3.60
CA ARG A 299 -0.85 -24.52 3.19
C ARG A 299 0.65 -24.40 3.42
N LEU A 300 1.25 -23.24 3.15
CA LEU A 300 2.67 -23.03 3.39
C LEU A 300 3.01 -23.19 4.87
N THR A 301 2.18 -22.63 5.77
CA THR A 301 2.40 -22.77 7.21
C THR A 301 2.20 -24.22 7.66
N GLU A 302 1.15 -24.89 7.20
CA GLU A 302 0.90 -26.30 7.51
C GLU A 302 2.11 -27.18 7.11
N GLU A 303 2.57 -27.08 5.86
CA GLU A 303 3.63 -27.94 5.34
C GLU A 303 5.01 -27.63 5.93
N VAL A 304 5.40 -26.35 5.94
CA VAL A 304 6.77 -25.95 6.30
C VAL A 304 6.95 -25.86 7.81
N ARG A 305 5.96 -25.30 8.52
CA ARG A 305 6.05 -25.04 9.95
C ARG A 305 5.43 -26.15 10.78
N GLU A 306 4.18 -26.54 10.54
CA GLU A 306 3.49 -27.48 11.43
C GLU A 306 3.96 -28.92 11.25
N LYS A 307 4.04 -29.41 10.00
CA LYS A 307 4.44 -30.79 9.71
C LYS A 307 5.95 -31.03 9.81
N ARG A 308 6.77 -30.04 9.43
CA ARG A 308 8.22 -30.19 9.29
C ARG A 308 9.06 -29.36 10.26
N GLY A 309 8.48 -28.31 10.88
CA GLY A 309 9.21 -27.47 11.84
C GLY A 309 10.43 -26.76 11.25
N LEU A 310 10.43 -26.49 9.93
CA LEU A 310 11.59 -25.89 9.24
C LEU A 310 11.68 -24.38 9.41
N ALA A 311 10.54 -23.70 9.61
CA ALA A 311 10.49 -22.25 9.78
C ALA A 311 9.49 -21.87 10.88
N TYR A 312 9.77 -20.77 11.58
CA TYR A 312 8.80 -20.18 12.51
C TYR A 312 7.74 -19.34 11.78
N SER A 313 8.09 -18.77 10.64
CA SER A 313 7.19 -18.02 9.76
C SER A 313 7.48 -18.36 8.30
N VAL A 314 6.41 -18.58 7.55
CA VAL A 314 6.40 -18.64 6.09
C VAL A 314 5.11 -17.99 5.62
N TYR A 315 5.19 -17.18 4.57
CA TYR A 315 4.05 -16.42 4.09
C TYR A 315 4.11 -16.23 2.58
N SER A 316 2.97 -15.85 1.99
CA SER A 316 2.90 -15.37 0.60
C SER A 316 1.99 -14.16 0.48
N TYR A 317 2.38 -13.19 -0.34
CA TYR A 317 1.59 -11.98 -0.60
C TYR A 317 1.68 -11.53 -2.05
N PHE A 318 0.56 -11.08 -2.59
CA PHE A 318 0.53 -10.16 -3.73
C PHE A 318 0.58 -8.74 -3.18
N MET A 319 1.47 -7.92 -3.72
CA MET A 319 1.60 -6.50 -3.37
C MET A 319 1.35 -5.66 -4.64
N PRO A 320 0.07 -5.41 -5.00
CA PRO A 320 -0.26 -4.76 -6.26
C PRO A 320 0.14 -3.28 -6.25
N MET A 321 0.85 -2.88 -7.30
CA MET A 321 1.31 -1.51 -7.58
C MET A 321 0.59 -0.97 -8.84
N ALA A 322 1.02 0.17 -9.39
CA ALA A 322 0.49 0.73 -10.63
C ALA A 322 0.80 -0.17 -11.84
N ALA A 323 2.05 -0.64 -11.94
CA ALA A 323 2.44 -1.76 -12.78
C ALA A 323 2.43 -3.07 -11.99
N LEU A 324 2.91 -4.18 -12.57
CA LEU A 324 2.91 -5.47 -11.87
C LEU A 324 3.82 -5.38 -10.65
N GLY A 325 3.23 -5.42 -9.46
CA GLY A 325 3.94 -5.52 -8.20
C GLY A 325 4.26 -6.97 -7.84
N PRO A 326 5.03 -7.22 -6.77
CA PRO A 326 5.57 -8.54 -6.50
C PRO A 326 4.50 -9.52 -6.01
N PHE A 327 4.58 -10.75 -6.48
CA PHE A 327 4.11 -11.93 -5.74
C PHE A 327 5.32 -12.50 -5.01
N GLN A 328 5.32 -12.42 -3.68
CA GLN A 328 6.46 -12.76 -2.84
C GLN A 328 6.09 -13.85 -1.87
N ILE A 329 6.99 -14.81 -1.70
CA ILE A 329 6.99 -15.81 -0.65
C ILE A 329 8.24 -15.58 0.19
N GLY A 330 8.10 -15.57 1.50
CA GLY A 330 9.20 -15.32 2.42
C GLY A 330 9.23 -16.30 3.57
N LEU A 331 10.43 -16.69 4.00
CA LEU A 331 10.66 -17.52 5.18
C LEU A 331 12.08 -17.34 5.73
N GLN A 332 12.24 -17.68 7.01
CA GLN A 332 13.53 -17.76 7.69
C GLN A 332 13.71 -19.15 8.32
N THR A 333 14.88 -19.75 8.16
CA THR A 333 15.19 -21.11 8.64
C THR A 333 16.64 -21.24 9.08
N LYS A 334 17.04 -22.37 9.67
CA LYS A 334 18.46 -22.64 9.96
C LYS A 334 19.23 -22.79 8.65
N LYS A 335 20.47 -22.31 8.58
CA LYS A 335 21.31 -22.42 7.35
C LYS A 335 21.34 -23.82 6.74
N ALA A 336 21.59 -24.83 7.58
CA ALA A 336 21.65 -26.23 7.16
C ALA A 336 20.32 -26.79 6.60
N GLN A 337 19.20 -26.13 6.87
CA GLN A 337 17.85 -26.50 6.43
C GLN A 337 17.36 -25.68 5.23
N ALA A 338 18.12 -24.67 4.78
CA ALA A 338 17.68 -23.74 3.74
C ALA A 338 17.31 -24.42 2.42
N GLY A 339 18.09 -25.41 1.99
CA GLY A 339 17.80 -26.19 0.79
C GLY A 339 16.53 -27.02 0.91
N GLU A 340 16.33 -27.70 2.04
CA GLU A 340 15.12 -28.50 2.29
C GLU A 340 13.88 -27.61 2.34
N ALA A 341 13.95 -26.50 3.07
CA ALA A 341 12.84 -25.57 3.21
C ALA A 341 12.45 -24.94 1.87
N LEU A 342 13.43 -24.52 1.05
CA LEU A 342 13.18 -23.97 -0.28
C LEU A 342 12.47 -24.98 -1.19
N GLU A 343 12.94 -26.22 -1.22
CA GLU A 343 12.32 -27.26 -2.05
C GLU A 343 10.90 -27.58 -1.58
N LEU A 344 10.65 -27.63 -0.27
CA LEU A 344 9.31 -27.86 0.27
C LEU A 344 8.36 -26.71 -0.09
N VAL A 345 8.81 -25.46 -0.03
CA VAL A 345 8.01 -24.30 -0.46
C VAL A 345 7.68 -24.42 -1.95
N LYS A 346 8.66 -24.67 -2.81
CA LYS A 346 8.44 -24.85 -4.26
C LYS A 346 7.46 -25.98 -4.56
N GLN A 347 7.60 -27.12 -3.89
CA GLN A 347 6.68 -28.26 -4.02
C GLN A 347 5.26 -27.89 -3.58
N THR A 348 5.12 -27.14 -2.49
CA THR A 348 3.81 -26.72 -1.98
C THR A 348 3.11 -25.77 -2.95
N VAL A 349 3.85 -24.80 -3.50
CA VAL A 349 3.32 -23.88 -4.52
C VAL A 349 2.98 -24.63 -5.81
N GLN A 350 3.86 -25.51 -6.29
CA GLN A 350 3.61 -26.31 -7.49
C GLN A 350 2.36 -27.19 -7.32
N ALA A 351 2.21 -27.86 -6.16
CA ALA A 351 1.03 -28.64 -5.85
C ALA A 351 -0.24 -27.77 -5.77
N PHE A 352 -0.14 -26.53 -5.27
CA PHE A 352 -1.25 -25.57 -5.28
C PHE A 352 -1.68 -25.22 -6.70
N VAL A 353 -0.72 -24.93 -7.59
CA VAL A 353 -0.98 -24.62 -9.01
C VAL A 353 -1.59 -25.82 -9.74
N ASP A 354 -1.05 -27.02 -9.54
CA ASP A 354 -1.46 -28.23 -10.27
C ASP A 354 -2.81 -28.79 -9.79
N LYS A 355 -2.99 -28.90 -8.47
CA LYS A 355 -4.16 -29.54 -7.86
C LYS A 355 -5.26 -28.56 -7.50
N GLY A 356 -4.92 -27.28 -7.35
CA GLY A 356 -5.86 -26.24 -6.96
C GLY A 356 -6.25 -26.27 -5.48
N VAL A 357 -7.27 -25.48 -5.17
CA VAL A 357 -7.93 -25.39 -3.87
C VAL A 357 -9.16 -26.28 -3.78
N THR A 358 -9.55 -26.64 -2.57
CA THR A 358 -10.80 -27.33 -2.26
C THR A 358 -11.91 -26.35 -1.89
N GLU A 359 -13.16 -26.80 -1.97
CA GLU A 359 -14.32 -26.00 -1.53
C GLU A 359 -14.24 -25.62 -0.04
N GLN A 360 -13.73 -26.53 0.79
CA GLN A 360 -13.58 -26.30 2.23
C GLN A 360 -12.57 -25.17 2.51
N GLU A 361 -11.42 -25.19 1.83
CA GLU A 361 -10.41 -24.13 1.97
C GLU A 361 -10.94 -22.80 1.44
N LEU A 362 -11.66 -22.81 0.32
CA LEU A 362 -12.28 -21.61 -0.24
C LEU A 362 -13.30 -21.00 0.73
N GLN A 363 -14.18 -21.83 1.29
CA GLN A 363 -15.18 -21.36 2.25
C GLN A 363 -14.53 -20.76 3.50
N ALA A 364 -13.52 -21.44 4.07
CA ALA A 364 -12.80 -20.94 5.24
C ALA A 364 -12.09 -19.60 4.95
N ALA A 365 -11.50 -19.45 3.76
CA ALA A 365 -10.88 -18.20 3.34
C ALA A 365 -11.91 -17.07 3.19
N LYS A 366 -13.06 -17.34 2.55
CA LYS A 366 -14.15 -16.37 2.42
C LYS A 366 -14.69 -15.92 3.78
N ASP A 367 -14.98 -16.87 4.66
CA ASP A 367 -15.52 -16.59 6.00
C ASP A 367 -14.57 -15.67 6.78
N ASN A 368 -13.26 -15.92 6.70
CA ASN A 368 -12.27 -15.07 7.38
C ASN A 368 -12.14 -13.68 6.73
N LEU A 369 -12.03 -13.62 5.41
CA LEU A 369 -11.84 -12.35 4.69
C LEU A 369 -13.06 -11.43 4.83
N ILE A 370 -14.28 -11.98 4.72
CA ILE A 370 -15.53 -11.25 4.91
C ILE A 370 -15.72 -10.88 6.38
N GLY A 371 -15.54 -11.84 7.29
CA GLY A 371 -15.69 -11.62 8.74
C GLY A 371 -14.69 -10.63 9.32
N GLY A 372 -13.48 -10.55 8.74
CA GLY A 372 -12.44 -9.61 9.12
C GLY A 372 -12.56 -8.23 8.46
N PHE A 373 -13.38 -8.08 7.40
CA PHE A 373 -13.48 -6.83 6.65
C PHE A 373 -13.89 -5.61 7.50
N PRO A 374 -14.85 -5.70 8.45
CA PRO A 374 -15.20 -4.55 9.30
C PRO A 374 -14.00 -3.98 10.07
N LEU A 375 -13.08 -4.84 10.55
CA LEU A 375 -11.85 -4.42 11.24
C LEU A 375 -10.85 -3.74 10.32
N ARG A 376 -10.98 -3.90 8.99
CA ARG A 376 -10.15 -3.22 8.01
C ARG A 376 -10.60 -1.77 7.77
N ILE A 377 -11.83 -1.41 8.16
CA ILE A 377 -12.42 -0.09 7.91
C ILE A 377 -12.99 0.56 9.19
N ASP A 378 -12.55 0.11 10.37
CA ASP A 378 -13.07 0.51 11.69
C ASP A 378 -12.64 1.90 12.19
N SER A 379 -11.85 2.65 11.42
CA SER A 379 -11.32 3.95 11.83
C SER A 379 -11.14 4.90 10.66
N ASN A 380 -11.18 6.20 10.95
CA ASN A 380 -10.97 7.24 9.94
C ASN A 380 -9.63 7.07 9.21
N SER A 381 -8.54 6.73 9.93
CA SER A 381 -7.24 6.55 9.28
C SER A 381 -7.27 5.44 8.23
N LYS A 382 -7.97 4.33 8.51
CA LYS A 382 -8.04 3.19 7.58
C LYS A 382 -8.93 3.52 6.38
N ILE A 383 -10.07 4.16 6.60
CA ILE A 383 -10.95 4.60 5.50
C ILE A 383 -10.23 5.64 4.63
N LEU A 384 -9.57 6.64 5.22
CA LEU A 384 -8.78 7.63 4.50
C LEU A 384 -7.71 6.97 3.61
N GLU A 385 -7.00 5.97 4.12
CA GLU A 385 -6.02 5.22 3.33
C GLU A 385 -6.68 4.50 2.14
N TYR A 386 -7.86 3.92 2.33
CA TYR A 386 -8.62 3.34 1.22
C TYR A 386 -9.08 4.40 0.21
N LEU A 387 -9.53 5.59 0.64
CA LEU A 387 -9.86 6.69 -0.28
C LEU A 387 -8.64 7.09 -1.11
N SER A 388 -7.47 7.21 -0.47
CA SER A 388 -6.19 7.50 -1.16
C SER A 388 -5.85 6.43 -2.20
N VAL A 389 -5.96 5.14 -1.84
CA VAL A 389 -5.72 4.02 -2.77
C VAL A 389 -6.74 3.97 -3.90
N ILE A 390 -8.02 4.17 -3.60
CA ILE A 390 -9.10 4.20 -4.60
C ILE A 390 -8.84 5.31 -5.61
N GLY A 391 -8.55 6.52 -5.14
CA GLY A 391 -8.30 7.64 -6.04
C GLY A 391 -7.01 7.51 -6.83
N PHE A 392 -5.90 7.14 -6.16
CA PHE A 392 -4.60 7.05 -6.80
C PHE A 392 -4.57 5.99 -7.92
N TYR A 393 -5.16 4.81 -7.66
CA TYR A 393 -5.21 3.73 -8.63
C TYR A 393 -6.49 3.71 -9.48
N ARG A 394 -7.36 4.72 -9.33
CA ARG A 394 -8.63 4.86 -10.06
C ARG A 394 -9.51 3.61 -9.96
N LEU A 395 -9.64 3.10 -8.73
CA LEU A 395 -10.53 1.98 -8.44
C LEU A 395 -11.99 2.44 -8.44
N PRO A 396 -12.96 1.52 -8.59
CA PRO A 396 -14.38 1.85 -8.47
C PRO A 396 -14.71 2.53 -7.13
N LEU A 397 -15.62 3.50 -7.14
CA LEU A 397 -16.05 4.20 -5.92
C LEU A 397 -16.79 3.28 -4.94
N ASP A 398 -17.39 2.20 -5.44
CA ASP A 398 -18.05 1.19 -4.63
C ASP A 398 -17.08 0.11 -4.13
N TYR A 399 -15.75 0.28 -4.28
CA TYR A 399 -14.75 -0.74 -3.95
C TYR A 399 -14.88 -1.30 -2.52
N LEU A 400 -15.20 -0.44 -1.54
CA LEU A 400 -15.39 -0.89 -0.16
C LEU A 400 -16.74 -1.59 0.03
N ASP A 401 -17.78 -1.14 -0.66
CA ASP A 401 -19.13 -1.69 -0.54
C ASP A 401 -19.23 -3.05 -1.26
N SER A 402 -18.56 -3.19 -2.40
CA SER A 402 -18.56 -4.40 -3.23
C SER A 402 -17.56 -5.45 -2.75
N PHE A 403 -16.54 -5.09 -1.95
CA PHE A 403 -15.47 -6.01 -1.53
C PHE A 403 -15.98 -7.35 -1.00
N ASN A 404 -16.94 -7.34 -0.08
CA ASN A 404 -17.47 -8.57 0.52
C ASN A 404 -18.23 -9.42 -0.51
N ALA A 405 -18.99 -8.79 -1.41
CA ALA A 405 -19.71 -9.49 -2.47
C ALA A 405 -18.73 -10.09 -3.49
N GLU A 406 -17.69 -9.34 -3.86
CA GLU A 406 -16.61 -9.76 -4.74
C GLU A 406 -15.82 -10.96 -4.17
N VAL A 407 -15.53 -10.96 -2.86
CA VAL A 407 -14.94 -12.13 -2.18
C VAL A 407 -15.92 -13.30 -2.14
N ALA A 408 -17.20 -13.05 -1.82
CA ALA A 408 -18.21 -14.10 -1.69
C ALA A 408 -18.47 -14.84 -3.01
N GLN A 409 -18.36 -14.17 -4.16
CA GLN A 409 -18.59 -14.76 -5.47
C GLN A 409 -17.41 -15.55 -6.05
N VAL A 410 -16.21 -15.44 -5.47
CA VAL A 410 -15.03 -16.20 -5.95
C VAL A 410 -15.31 -17.70 -5.92
N THR A 411 -15.02 -18.41 -7.01
CA THR A 411 -15.21 -19.87 -7.12
C THR A 411 -13.87 -20.62 -7.09
N VAL A 412 -13.92 -21.92 -6.80
CA VAL A 412 -12.74 -22.80 -6.87
C VAL A 412 -12.13 -22.76 -8.27
N GLU A 413 -12.97 -22.77 -9.30
CA GLU A 413 -12.56 -22.70 -10.71
C GLU A 413 -11.80 -21.42 -11.01
N GLN A 414 -12.29 -20.27 -10.54
CA GLN A 414 -11.63 -18.97 -10.74
C GLN A 414 -10.27 -18.90 -10.04
N VAL A 415 -10.16 -19.37 -8.80
CA VAL A 415 -8.87 -19.41 -8.07
C VAL A 415 -7.89 -20.29 -8.82
N ASN A 416 -8.32 -21.50 -9.18
CA ASN A 416 -7.46 -22.48 -9.84
C ASN A 416 -7.04 -22.02 -11.25
N ASP A 417 -7.94 -21.43 -12.03
CA ASP A 417 -7.63 -20.84 -13.33
C ASP A 417 -6.63 -19.68 -13.20
N ALA A 418 -6.87 -18.74 -12.29
CA ALA A 418 -5.99 -17.60 -12.07
C ALA A 418 -4.57 -18.05 -11.68
N PHE A 419 -4.44 -18.97 -10.72
CA PHE A 419 -3.13 -19.47 -10.30
C PHE A 419 -2.40 -20.24 -11.42
N ARG A 420 -3.09 -21.10 -12.19
CA ARG A 420 -2.48 -21.80 -13.34
C ARG A 420 -1.97 -20.87 -14.43
N ARG A 421 -2.72 -19.81 -14.73
CA ARG A 421 -2.34 -18.85 -15.79
C ARG A 421 -1.24 -17.87 -15.37
N ARG A 422 -1.16 -17.54 -14.07
CA ARG A 422 -0.38 -16.39 -13.59
C ARG A 422 0.84 -16.77 -12.76
N ILE A 423 0.80 -17.91 -12.07
CA ILE A 423 1.85 -18.32 -11.16
C ILE A 423 2.66 -19.45 -11.79
N HIS A 424 3.93 -19.16 -12.00
CA HIS A 424 4.89 -19.99 -12.70
C HIS A 424 6.08 -20.28 -11.79
N PRO A 425 5.96 -21.25 -10.86
CA PRO A 425 7.02 -21.57 -9.89
C PRO A 425 8.36 -21.92 -10.56
N GLU A 426 8.32 -22.44 -11.79
CA GLU A 426 9.50 -22.76 -12.59
C GLU A 426 10.27 -21.53 -13.09
N ARG A 427 9.72 -20.32 -12.91
CA ARG A 427 10.31 -19.04 -13.33
C ARG A 427 10.63 -18.11 -12.16
N PHE A 428 10.44 -18.55 -10.93
CA PHE A 428 10.66 -17.69 -9.78
C PHE A 428 12.11 -17.21 -9.70
N ALA A 429 12.27 -15.92 -9.41
CA ALA A 429 13.50 -15.42 -8.84
C ALA A 429 13.57 -15.90 -7.39
N THR A 430 14.74 -16.37 -6.96
CA THR A 430 14.99 -16.84 -5.59
C THR A 430 16.24 -16.18 -5.05
N VAL A 431 16.15 -15.62 -3.85
CA VAL A 431 17.27 -15.05 -3.09
C VAL A 431 17.39 -15.79 -1.76
N ILE A 432 18.62 -16.16 -1.39
CA ILE A 432 18.95 -16.71 -0.08
C ILE A 432 20.10 -15.90 0.51
N VAL A 433 19.88 -15.26 1.65
CA VAL A 433 20.93 -14.58 2.44
C VAL A 433 21.26 -15.43 3.66
N GLY A 434 22.56 -15.65 3.91
CA GLY A 434 23.03 -16.58 4.96
C GLY A 434 23.13 -18.03 4.48
N ALA A 435 23.40 -18.25 3.18
CA ALA A 435 23.40 -19.57 2.54
C ALA A 435 24.63 -20.46 2.86
N GLU A 436 25.62 -19.94 3.58
CA GLU A 436 26.89 -20.61 3.93
C GLU A 436 27.32 -20.24 5.36
#